data_AF-Q1MEX3-F1
#
_entry.id   AF-Q1MEX3-F1
#
_cell.length_a   1.000
_cell.length_b   1.000
_cell.length_c   1.000
_cell.angle_alpha   90.00
_cell.angle_beta   90.00
_cell.angle_gamma   90.00
#
_symmetry.space_group_name_H-M   'P 1'
#
loop_
_entity.id
_entity.type
_entity.pdbx_description
1 polymer ?
#
loop_
_entity_poly.entity_id
_entity_poly.type
_entity_poly.pdbx_seq_one_letter_code
_entity_poly.pdbx_strand_id
1 'polypeptide(L)'
;MKLSSQPTGPRSDFLRTLSERGFLHQCTDLGALDSWLCSGAGTAYNGFDLTADSLHVGHLIPIMMLRWFQKTGNKPIALLGGATSRLGDPSFRDTSRPFLSEEQIMKNLIGIRRVFERFLAFGDGPTDAVMVNNADWLGGLNYLDFLRDIGPHFSVNRMLTSESVRQRLEREQSLSLLEFNYMVMQAYDFHVLAESRGCLLQLGGSDQWGNIVSGVEFGRRIGGRTLFGLTAPLLTTSSGAKMGKSVSGAVWLNADRLSPYEFWQFWRNTGDADVGRFLRLFTELPLDEIARLEVLRDSEINEAKKILADQITRLCHGADAAVQASETSRRIFEAGEVPAGLPTVRLPDSLRGDFPLVDAMVVAGLAKSKSEARRLIGGGGVRVNGGSVSDEAMQLGDFDVQDGVIRLSVGKKRHILLQPV
;
A
#
# COMPACT_ATOMS: atom_id res chain seq x y z
N MET A 1 35.53 31.52 21.81
CA MET A 1 35.36 30.22 21.14
C MET A 1 33.86 29.90 21.19
N LYS A 2 33.12 30.21 20.11
CA LYS A 2 31.68 29.89 20.05
C LYS A 2 31.57 28.37 19.91
N LEU A 3 31.09 27.70 20.96
CA LEU A 3 30.61 26.32 20.87
C LEU A 3 29.49 26.33 19.83
N SER A 4 29.78 25.89 18.60
CA SER A 4 28.74 25.62 17.63
C SER A 4 27.88 24.52 18.21
N SER A 5 26.62 24.82 18.52
CA SER A 5 25.60 23.84 18.83
C SER A 5 25.60 22.80 17.71
N GLN A 6 26.06 21.58 18.01
CA GLN A 6 25.88 20.48 17.07
C GLN A 6 24.37 20.31 16.84
N PRO A 7 23.92 20.06 15.60
CA PRO A 7 22.51 19.83 15.34
C PRO A 7 22.01 18.67 16.20
N THR A 8 20.90 18.86 16.91
CA THR A 8 20.29 17.89 17.84
C THR A 8 19.52 16.77 17.12
N GLY A 9 19.90 16.43 15.88
CA GLY A 9 19.19 15.48 15.02
C GLY A 9 20.15 14.66 14.15
N PRO A 10 19.62 13.71 13.35
CA PRO A 10 20.44 12.89 12.46
C PRO A 10 21.27 13.76 11.49
N ARG A 11 22.45 13.29 11.11
CA ARG A 11 23.34 14.01 10.18
C ARG A 11 23.16 13.54 8.74
N SER A 12 22.90 12.25 8.55
CA SER A 12 22.68 11.65 7.23
C SER A 12 21.37 12.11 6.61
N ASP A 13 21.39 12.37 5.30
CA ASP A 13 20.22 12.84 4.55
C ASP A 13 19.04 11.88 4.66
N PHE A 14 19.30 10.57 4.65
CA PHE A 14 18.28 9.55 4.80
C PHE A 14 17.55 9.62 6.13
N LEU A 15 18.28 9.62 7.26
CA LEU A 15 17.66 9.63 8.57
C LEU A 15 16.97 10.96 8.89
N ARG A 16 17.52 12.09 8.42
CA ARG A 16 16.83 13.39 8.49
C ARG A 16 15.49 13.33 7.76
N THR A 17 15.51 12.87 6.51
CA THR A 17 14.31 12.73 5.67
C THR A 17 13.27 11.83 6.33
N LEU A 18 13.65 10.67 6.85
CA LEU A 18 12.72 9.77 7.54
C LEU A 18 12.20 10.36 8.86
N SER A 19 13.04 11.09 9.61
CA SER A 19 12.63 11.72 10.86
C SER A 19 11.59 12.81 10.61
N GLU A 20 11.85 13.73 9.68
CA GLU A 20 10.98 14.88 9.36
C GLU A 20 9.65 14.45 8.71
N ARG A 21 9.65 13.29 8.06
CA ARG A 21 8.45 12.71 7.42
C ARG A 21 7.69 11.72 8.30
N GLY A 22 8.19 11.41 9.50
CA GLY A 22 7.50 10.55 10.46
C GLY A 22 7.59 9.06 10.17
N PHE A 23 8.67 8.60 9.54
CA PHE A 23 8.93 7.18 9.29
C PHE A 23 9.66 6.46 10.41
N LEU A 24 10.34 7.15 11.32
CA LEU A 24 11.14 6.47 12.35
C LEU A 24 10.23 5.89 13.45
N HIS A 25 10.28 4.56 13.64
CA HIS A 25 9.61 3.88 14.75
C HIS A 25 10.59 3.20 15.69
N GLN A 26 11.34 2.20 15.22
CA GLN A 26 12.38 1.53 16.01
C GLN A 26 13.65 1.42 15.19
N CYS A 27 14.80 1.54 15.86
CA CYS A 27 16.12 1.38 15.27
C CYS A 27 17.02 0.63 16.23
N THR A 28 17.88 -0.25 15.73
CA THR A 28 18.80 -1.05 16.58
C THR A 28 19.86 -0.18 17.23
N ASP A 29 20.47 0.74 16.47
CA ASP A 29 21.43 1.74 16.95
C ASP A 29 21.42 2.94 15.99
N LEU A 30 20.73 4.01 16.39
CA LEU A 30 20.55 5.18 15.55
C LEU A 30 21.86 5.95 15.32
N GLY A 31 22.75 6.00 16.33
CA GLY A 31 23.98 6.78 16.25
C GLY A 31 25.03 6.11 15.35
N ALA A 32 25.17 4.79 15.47
CA ALA A 32 26.04 4.00 14.60
C ALA A 32 25.49 3.95 13.16
N LEU A 33 24.16 3.80 13.01
CA LEU A 33 23.50 3.86 11.69
C LEU A 33 23.74 5.21 11.01
N ASP A 34 23.53 6.33 11.71
CA ASP A 34 23.77 7.67 11.17
C ASP A 34 25.23 7.89 10.77
N SER A 35 26.16 7.41 11.60
CA SER A 35 27.60 7.50 11.30
C SER A 35 28.00 6.68 10.07
N TRP A 36 27.44 5.48 9.90
CA TRP A 36 27.67 4.66 8.71
C TRP A 36 27.08 5.32 7.46
N LEU A 37 25.85 5.85 7.52
CA LEU A 37 25.24 6.54 6.39
C LEU A 37 25.97 7.83 6.00
N CYS A 38 26.66 8.50 6.94
CA CYS A 38 27.52 9.63 6.61
C CYS A 38 28.83 9.22 5.92
N SER A 39 29.24 7.95 5.98
CA SER A 39 30.52 7.48 5.45
C SER A 39 30.52 7.20 3.94
N GLY A 40 29.35 7.13 3.31
CA GLY A 40 29.21 6.91 1.88
C GLY A 40 27.86 6.28 1.51
N ALA A 41 27.74 5.81 0.27
CA ALA A 41 26.53 5.18 -0.25
C ALA A 41 26.25 3.85 0.47
N GLY A 42 25.28 3.86 1.39
CA GLY A 42 24.84 2.67 2.10
C GLY A 42 24.04 1.72 1.20
N THR A 43 23.99 0.45 1.59
CA THR A 43 23.11 -0.55 0.96
C THR A 43 22.11 -1.06 1.98
N ALA A 44 20.83 -0.97 1.64
CA ALA A 44 19.74 -1.42 2.50
C ALA A 44 18.72 -2.23 1.71
N TYR A 45 18.03 -3.16 2.38
CA TYR A 45 16.99 -3.97 1.75
C TYR A 45 15.67 -3.93 2.50
N ASN A 46 14.61 -4.28 1.79
CA ASN A 46 13.31 -4.62 2.37
C ASN A 46 12.73 -5.84 1.63
N GLY A 47 12.08 -6.74 2.37
CA GLY A 47 11.54 -8.00 1.88
C GLY A 47 10.07 -7.93 1.52
N PHE A 48 9.67 -8.56 0.41
CA PHE A 48 8.30 -8.58 -0.08
C PHE A 48 7.90 -10.00 -0.49
N ASP A 49 6.99 -10.61 0.26
CA ASP A 49 6.42 -11.90 -0.09
C ASP A 49 5.43 -11.77 -1.27
N LEU A 50 5.59 -12.69 -2.23
CA LEU A 50 4.87 -12.81 -3.49
C LEU A 50 3.47 -13.43 -3.30
N THR A 51 2.65 -12.78 -2.50
CA THR A 51 1.37 -13.34 -2.04
C THR A 51 0.16 -12.98 -2.92
N ALA A 52 0.34 -12.01 -3.81
CA ALA A 52 -0.60 -11.61 -4.85
C ALA A 52 0.17 -11.04 -6.05
N ASP A 53 -0.50 -10.86 -7.18
CA ASP A 53 0.05 -10.29 -8.42
C ASP A 53 0.07 -8.76 -8.45
N SER A 54 -0.16 -8.14 -7.30
CA SER A 54 0.06 -6.73 -7.08
C SER A 54 0.36 -6.52 -5.61
N LEU A 55 1.15 -5.49 -5.31
CA LEU A 55 1.15 -4.90 -3.99
C LEU A 55 -0.10 -4.02 -3.84
N HIS A 56 -0.44 -3.71 -2.59
CA HIS A 56 -1.50 -2.78 -2.21
C HIS A 56 -0.94 -1.67 -1.31
N VAL A 57 -1.71 -0.61 -1.05
CA VAL A 57 -1.27 0.58 -0.29
C VAL A 57 -0.62 0.30 1.07
N GLY A 58 -0.97 -0.82 1.74
CA GLY A 58 -0.28 -1.26 2.96
C GLY A 58 1.23 -1.52 2.80
N HIS A 59 1.72 -1.73 1.58
CA HIS A 59 3.15 -1.91 1.27
C HIS A 59 3.83 -0.59 0.87
N LEU A 60 3.11 0.53 0.82
CA LEU A 60 3.71 1.81 0.39
C LEU A 60 4.74 2.32 1.38
N ILE A 61 4.56 2.10 2.68
CA ILE A 61 5.55 2.52 3.69
C ILE A 61 6.94 1.92 3.38
N PRO A 62 7.11 0.58 3.31
CA PRO A 62 8.41 0.01 3.00
C PRO A 62 8.93 0.39 1.60
N ILE A 63 8.06 0.54 0.59
CA ILE A 63 8.45 1.03 -0.74
C ILE A 63 8.99 2.46 -0.68
N MET A 64 8.31 3.35 0.03
CA MET A 64 8.72 4.76 0.18
C MET A 64 10.01 4.88 0.99
N MET A 65 10.24 4.02 1.98
CA MET A 65 11.53 3.98 2.68
C MET A 65 12.67 3.62 1.71
N LEU A 66 12.50 2.61 0.84
CA LEU A 66 13.50 2.29 -0.19
C LEU A 66 13.69 3.45 -1.19
N ARG A 67 12.61 4.12 -1.57
CA ARG A 67 12.66 5.27 -2.48
C ARG A 67 13.41 6.44 -1.86
N TRP A 68 13.14 6.80 -0.61
CA TRP A 68 13.91 7.82 0.11
C TRP A 68 15.37 7.42 0.31
N PHE A 69 15.64 6.13 0.53
CA PHE A 69 17.00 5.61 0.58
C PHE A 69 17.74 5.88 -0.74
N GLN A 70 17.11 5.59 -1.88
CA GLN A 70 17.66 5.91 -3.20
C GLN A 70 17.86 7.41 -3.43
N LYS A 71 16.84 8.21 -3.14
CA LYS A 71 16.85 9.67 -3.35
C LYS A 71 17.91 10.39 -2.52
N THR A 72 18.35 9.78 -1.42
CA THR A 72 19.40 10.30 -0.55
C THR A 72 20.77 9.71 -0.86
N GLY A 73 20.95 9.16 -2.08
CA GLY A 73 22.25 8.74 -2.61
C GLY A 73 22.68 7.33 -2.22
N ASN A 74 21.76 6.48 -1.76
CA ASN A 74 22.06 5.12 -1.32
C ASN A 74 21.50 4.06 -2.29
N LYS A 75 21.92 2.79 -2.13
CA LYS A 75 21.50 1.67 -2.99
C LYS A 75 20.41 0.82 -2.31
N PRO A 76 19.14 0.91 -2.72
CA PRO A 76 18.09 0.04 -2.19
C PRO A 76 18.09 -1.34 -2.87
N ILE A 77 17.72 -2.36 -2.10
CA ILE A 77 17.48 -3.72 -2.56
C ILE A 77 16.01 -4.07 -2.29
N ALA A 78 15.26 -4.37 -3.35
CA ALA A 78 13.94 -4.98 -3.24
C ALA A 78 14.12 -6.51 -3.25
N LEU A 79 14.01 -7.15 -2.09
CA LEU A 79 14.09 -8.59 -1.95
C LEU A 79 12.70 -9.21 -2.18
N LEU A 80 12.58 -10.01 -3.24
CA LEU A 80 11.39 -10.79 -3.53
C LEU A 80 11.46 -12.14 -2.84
N GLY A 81 10.43 -12.46 -2.07
CA GLY A 81 10.37 -13.65 -1.24
C GLY A 81 9.96 -14.92 -2.00
N GLY A 82 10.65 -15.31 -3.09
CA GLY A 82 10.24 -16.47 -3.90
C GLY A 82 10.22 -17.80 -3.14
N ALA A 83 11.15 -18.02 -2.21
CA ALA A 83 11.15 -19.19 -1.34
C ALA A 83 10.28 -18.97 -0.10
N THR A 84 10.37 -17.81 0.56
CA THR A 84 9.56 -17.49 1.75
C THR A 84 8.06 -17.48 1.46
N SER A 85 7.64 -17.13 0.24
CA SER A 85 6.23 -17.17 -0.19
C SER A 85 5.67 -18.57 -0.36
N ARG A 86 6.53 -19.59 -0.54
CA ARG A 86 6.12 -21.00 -0.53
C ARG A 86 5.72 -21.46 0.87
N LEU A 87 6.13 -20.73 1.90
CA LEU A 87 5.96 -21.10 3.30
C LEU A 87 4.98 -20.15 4.00
N GLY A 88 5.12 -18.84 3.79
CA GLY A 88 4.24 -17.78 4.27
C GLY A 88 4.63 -17.22 5.64
N ASP A 89 4.71 -15.88 5.74
CA ASP A 89 5.01 -15.17 6.99
C ASP A 89 3.88 -15.32 8.04
N PRO A 90 4.17 -15.85 9.25
CA PRO A 90 3.21 -15.92 10.36
C PRO A 90 3.04 -14.63 11.16
N SER A 91 3.87 -13.60 10.94
CA SER A 91 3.96 -12.42 11.80
C SER A 91 2.62 -11.69 11.89
N PHE A 92 2.09 -11.57 13.12
CA PHE A 92 0.84 -10.86 13.44
C PHE A 92 -0.41 -11.33 12.65
N ARG A 93 -0.51 -12.62 12.31
CA ARG A 93 -1.68 -13.24 11.64
C ARG A 93 -2.26 -14.41 12.43
N ASP A 94 -3.59 -14.52 12.43
CA ASP A 94 -4.34 -15.56 13.15
C ASP A 94 -4.52 -16.87 12.35
N THR A 95 -4.33 -16.87 11.03
CA THR A 95 -4.55 -18.04 10.16
C THR A 95 -3.38 -18.30 9.21
N SER A 96 -3.08 -19.57 8.94
CA SER A 96 -2.08 -19.98 7.94
C SER A 96 -2.50 -19.58 6.52
N ARG A 97 -1.50 -19.30 5.65
CA ARG A 97 -1.75 -18.94 4.25
C ARG A 97 -1.91 -20.19 3.38
N PRO A 98 -2.72 -20.15 2.31
CA PRO A 98 -2.72 -21.21 1.32
C PRO A 98 -1.38 -21.28 0.59
N PHE A 99 -0.93 -22.50 0.28
CA PHE A 99 0.27 -22.73 -0.54
C PHE A 99 0.03 -22.23 -1.97
N LEU A 100 1.00 -21.50 -2.52
CA LEU A 100 0.97 -21.01 -3.89
C LEU A 100 1.72 -21.98 -4.81
N SER A 101 1.18 -22.21 -6.02
CA SER A 101 1.92 -22.93 -7.07
C SER A 101 3.09 -22.09 -7.58
N GLU A 102 4.10 -22.75 -8.17
CA GLU A 102 5.24 -22.04 -8.77
C GLU A 102 4.79 -21.06 -9.87
N GLU A 103 3.82 -21.45 -10.69
CA GLU A 103 3.22 -20.59 -11.70
C GLU A 103 2.60 -19.33 -11.08
N GLN A 104 1.87 -19.48 -9.97
CA GLN A 104 1.26 -18.35 -9.27
C GLN A 104 2.33 -17.44 -8.65
N ILE A 105 3.40 -18.01 -8.09
CA ILE A 105 4.54 -17.25 -7.56
C ILE A 105 5.22 -16.45 -8.68
N MET A 106 5.42 -17.05 -9.86
CA MET A 106 6.01 -16.36 -11.01
C MET A 106 5.12 -15.25 -11.55
N LYS A 107 3.80 -15.48 -11.65
CA LYS A 107 2.83 -14.42 -11.97
C LYS A 107 2.90 -13.28 -10.96
N ASN A 108 2.99 -13.63 -9.67
CA ASN A 108 3.08 -12.65 -8.59
C ASN A 108 4.36 -11.82 -8.67
N LEU A 109 5.49 -12.47 -8.96
CA LEU A 109 6.79 -11.85 -9.16
C LEU A 109 6.74 -10.78 -10.26
N ILE A 110 6.20 -11.14 -11.44
CA ILE A 110 6.07 -10.22 -12.57
C ILE A 110 5.19 -9.02 -12.17
N GLY A 111 4.05 -9.30 -11.54
CA GLY A 111 3.11 -8.26 -11.10
C GLY A 111 3.74 -7.28 -10.10
N ILE A 112 4.49 -7.79 -9.12
CA ILE A 112 5.15 -6.99 -8.09
C ILE A 112 6.33 -6.18 -8.67
N ARG A 113 7.08 -6.76 -9.63
CA ARG A 113 8.18 -6.05 -10.30
C ARG A 113 7.72 -4.74 -10.95
N ARG A 114 6.58 -4.78 -11.67
CA ARG A 114 5.99 -3.60 -12.32
C ARG A 114 5.68 -2.46 -11.33
N VAL A 115 5.33 -2.79 -10.08
CA VAL A 115 5.12 -1.79 -9.04
C VAL A 115 6.44 -1.09 -8.74
N PHE A 116 7.50 -1.83 -8.43
CA PHE A 116 8.78 -1.22 -8.05
C PHE A 116 9.39 -0.37 -9.17
N GLU A 117 9.22 -0.72 -10.43
CA GLU A 117 9.69 0.07 -11.59
C GLU A 117 9.10 1.49 -11.62
N ARG A 118 7.99 1.74 -10.92
CA ARG A 118 7.40 3.09 -10.76
C ARG A 118 8.03 3.88 -9.62
N PHE A 119 8.50 3.19 -8.57
CA PHE A 119 8.99 3.81 -7.34
C PHE A 119 10.52 3.87 -7.24
N LEU A 120 11.25 3.06 -7.99
CA LEU A 120 12.71 2.97 -7.93
C LEU A 120 13.32 3.02 -9.33
N ALA A 121 14.47 3.67 -9.46
CA ALA A 121 15.29 3.60 -10.66
C ALA A 121 16.18 2.35 -10.60
N PHE A 122 16.05 1.46 -11.58
CA PHE A 122 16.87 0.23 -11.70
C PHE A 122 17.96 0.43 -12.75
N GLY A 123 19.10 -0.22 -12.54
CA GLY A 123 20.28 -0.11 -13.41
C GLY A 123 21.55 -0.60 -12.71
N ASP A 124 22.70 -0.32 -13.34
CA ASP A 124 24.02 -0.76 -12.86
C ASP A 124 24.80 0.35 -12.12
N GLY A 125 24.19 1.53 -11.95
CA GLY A 125 24.78 2.64 -11.24
C GLY A 125 25.00 2.37 -9.73
N PRO A 126 25.81 3.21 -9.08
CA PRO A 126 26.14 3.05 -7.66
C PRO A 126 24.93 3.19 -6.72
N THR A 127 23.89 3.92 -7.14
CA THR A 127 22.64 4.14 -6.39
C THR A 127 21.43 3.46 -7.01
N ASP A 128 21.63 2.80 -8.15
CA ASP A 128 20.54 2.14 -8.86
C ASP A 128 20.05 0.95 -8.03
N ALA A 129 18.74 0.85 -7.93
CA ALA A 129 18.07 -0.19 -7.19
C ALA A 129 18.35 -1.54 -7.82
N VAL A 130 18.38 -2.57 -6.98
CA VAL A 130 18.47 -3.96 -7.45
C VAL A 130 17.29 -4.76 -6.91
N MET A 131 16.80 -5.68 -7.73
CA MET A 131 15.77 -6.63 -7.34
C MET A 131 16.37 -8.02 -7.33
N VAL A 132 16.19 -8.73 -6.22
CA VAL A 132 16.79 -10.04 -5.98
C VAL A 132 15.72 -11.00 -5.48
N ASN A 133 15.92 -12.31 -5.60
CA ASN A 133 14.96 -13.30 -5.19
C ASN A 133 15.60 -14.27 -4.19
N ASN A 134 15.03 -14.44 -2.99
CA ASN A 134 15.61 -15.37 -2.02
C ASN A 134 15.51 -16.84 -2.43
N ALA A 135 14.69 -17.18 -3.44
CA ALA A 135 14.74 -18.50 -4.07
C ALA A 135 16.12 -18.85 -4.63
N ASP A 136 16.93 -17.84 -5.01
CA ASP A 136 18.24 -18.03 -5.63
C ASP A 136 19.25 -18.69 -4.67
N TRP A 137 19.10 -18.47 -3.35
CA TRP A 137 19.94 -19.12 -2.33
C TRP A 137 19.17 -20.12 -1.48
N LEU A 138 17.91 -19.84 -1.12
CA LEU A 138 17.12 -20.76 -0.29
C LEU A 138 16.70 -22.03 -1.06
N GLY A 139 16.52 -21.96 -2.38
CA GLY A 139 16.08 -23.10 -3.19
C GLY A 139 17.11 -24.24 -3.30
N GLY A 140 18.40 -23.92 -3.13
CA GLY A 140 19.50 -24.89 -3.21
C GLY A 140 20.07 -25.32 -1.86
N LEU A 141 19.55 -24.80 -0.74
CA LEU A 141 20.09 -25.11 0.59
C LEU A 141 19.82 -26.57 0.96
N ASN A 142 20.90 -27.32 1.22
CA ASN A 142 20.78 -28.63 1.82
C ASN A 142 20.32 -28.50 3.27
N TYR A 143 19.26 -29.23 3.63
CA TYR A 143 18.67 -29.14 4.96
C TYR A 143 19.64 -29.49 6.09
N LEU A 144 20.50 -30.50 5.91
CA LEU A 144 21.46 -30.91 6.93
C LEU A 144 22.58 -29.88 7.10
N ASP A 145 23.09 -29.33 5.99
CA ASP A 145 24.08 -28.26 6.05
C ASP A 145 23.50 -26.99 6.69
N PHE A 146 22.26 -26.63 6.36
CA PHE A 146 21.55 -25.53 6.99
C PHE A 146 21.40 -25.73 8.51
N LEU A 147 20.96 -26.91 8.94
CA LEU A 147 20.85 -27.20 10.38
C LEU A 147 22.20 -27.22 11.09
N ARG A 148 23.27 -27.66 10.43
CA ARG A 148 24.62 -27.71 11.01
C ARG A 148 25.25 -26.32 11.09
N ASP A 149 25.17 -25.54 10.03
CA ASP A 149 25.94 -24.32 9.85
C ASP A 149 25.17 -23.08 10.33
N ILE A 150 23.83 -23.11 10.24
CA ILE A 150 22.95 -21.97 10.58
C ILE A 150 22.21 -22.24 11.89
N GLY A 151 21.68 -23.45 12.07
CA GLY A 151 20.88 -23.85 13.23
C GLY A 151 21.45 -23.48 14.61
N PRO A 152 22.75 -23.73 14.91
CA PRO A 152 23.32 -23.46 16.24
C PRO A 152 23.31 -21.99 16.65
N HIS A 153 23.16 -21.08 15.68
CA HIS A 153 23.09 -19.65 15.94
C HIS A 153 21.71 -19.18 16.40
N PHE A 154 20.68 -20.04 16.35
CA PHE A 154 19.32 -19.74 16.77
C PHE A 154 18.94 -20.51 18.04
N SER A 155 18.54 -19.79 19.08
CA SER A 155 18.03 -20.40 20.31
C SER A 155 16.51 -20.48 20.24
N VAL A 156 15.95 -21.69 20.35
CA VAL A 156 14.50 -21.91 20.40
C VAL A 156 13.86 -21.11 21.53
N ASN A 157 14.43 -21.15 22.73
CA ASN A 157 13.95 -20.37 23.88
C ASN A 157 13.85 -18.88 23.55
N ARG A 158 14.87 -18.34 22.86
CA ARG A 158 14.86 -16.93 22.47
C ARG A 158 13.79 -16.64 21.41
N MET A 159 13.66 -17.48 20.40
CA MET A 159 12.64 -17.31 19.35
C MET A 159 11.23 -17.30 19.94
N LEU A 160 10.95 -18.13 20.96
CA LEU A 160 9.68 -18.16 21.68
C LEU A 160 9.37 -16.86 22.45
N THR A 161 10.40 -16.08 22.83
CA THR A 161 10.21 -14.77 23.48
C THR A 161 9.89 -13.64 22.51
N SER A 162 10.00 -13.86 21.19
CA SER A 162 9.57 -12.87 20.20
C SER A 162 8.09 -12.57 20.38
N GLU A 163 7.73 -11.29 20.43
CA GLU A 163 6.35 -10.85 20.67
C GLU A 163 5.35 -11.47 19.67
N SER A 164 5.74 -11.59 18.40
CA SER A 164 4.92 -12.20 17.35
C SER A 164 4.62 -13.68 17.60
N VAL A 165 5.57 -14.41 18.20
CA VAL A 165 5.43 -15.84 18.52
C VAL A 165 4.71 -16.01 19.85
N ARG A 166 5.11 -15.23 20.86
CA ARG A 166 4.53 -15.23 22.22
C ARG A 166 3.02 -15.01 22.18
N GLN A 167 2.55 -14.02 21.43
CA GLN A 167 1.11 -13.71 21.32
C GLN A 167 0.29 -14.87 20.72
N ARG A 168 0.85 -15.63 19.75
CA ARG A 168 0.15 -16.79 19.17
C ARG A 168 0.06 -17.94 20.16
N LEU A 169 1.16 -18.21 20.87
CA LEU A 169 1.21 -19.25 21.90
C LEU A 169 0.26 -18.94 23.07
N GLU A 170 0.20 -17.69 23.52
CA GLU A 170 -0.73 -17.25 24.57
C GLU A 170 -2.20 -17.36 24.17
N ARG A 171 -2.50 -17.26 22.86
CA ARG A 171 -3.85 -17.45 22.31
C ARG A 171 -4.16 -18.92 21.98
N GLU A 172 -3.29 -19.85 22.39
CA GLU A 172 -3.39 -21.29 22.07
C GLU A 172 -3.49 -21.58 20.57
N GLN A 173 -3.01 -20.65 19.72
CA GLN A 173 -2.92 -20.87 18.29
C GLN A 173 -1.69 -21.71 18.00
N SER A 174 -1.86 -22.81 17.25
CA SER A 174 -0.73 -23.63 16.85
C SER A 174 0.24 -22.84 15.98
N LEU A 175 1.53 -23.03 16.22
CA LEU A 175 2.61 -22.53 15.37
C LEU A 175 3.28 -23.75 14.73
N SER A 176 3.22 -23.85 13.41
CA SER A 176 3.88 -24.94 12.70
C SER A 176 5.40 -24.76 12.71
N LEU A 177 6.15 -25.86 12.54
CA LEU A 177 7.60 -25.82 12.37
C LEU A 177 8.00 -24.90 11.20
N LEU A 178 7.18 -24.88 10.16
CA LEU A 178 7.37 -24.07 8.96
C LEU A 178 7.27 -22.56 9.27
N GLU A 179 6.24 -22.15 10.00
CA GLU A 179 6.08 -20.78 10.48
C GLU A 179 7.20 -20.38 11.44
N PHE A 180 7.63 -21.29 12.32
CA PHE A 180 8.74 -21.04 13.23
C PHE A 180 10.08 -20.80 12.50
N ASN A 181 10.31 -21.48 11.38
CA ASN A 181 11.51 -21.32 10.57
C ASN A 181 11.51 -20.04 9.71
N TYR A 182 10.39 -19.31 9.60
CA TYR A 182 10.33 -18.07 8.84
C TYR A 182 11.37 -17.03 9.31
N MET A 183 11.48 -16.86 10.62
CA MET A 183 12.45 -15.97 11.24
C MET A 183 13.90 -16.34 10.89
N VAL A 184 14.20 -17.64 10.78
CA VAL A 184 15.54 -18.14 10.46
C VAL A 184 15.87 -17.86 9.01
N MET A 185 14.94 -18.09 8.08
CA MET A 185 15.12 -17.79 6.66
C MET A 185 15.32 -16.29 6.41
N GLN A 186 14.50 -15.44 7.03
CA GLN A 186 14.66 -13.98 6.88
C GLN A 186 15.99 -13.47 7.48
N ALA A 187 16.45 -14.07 8.58
CA ALA A 187 17.77 -13.77 9.14
C ALA A 187 18.90 -14.24 8.20
N TYR A 188 18.74 -15.39 7.56
CA TYR A 188 19.66 -15.90 6.55
C TYR A 188 19.71 -15.00 5.31
N ASP A 189 18.56 -14.47 4.85
CA ASP A 189 18.50 -13.49 3.76
C ASP A 189 19.38 -12.27 4.06
N PHE A 190 19.32 -11.73 5.29
CA PHE A 190 20.16 -10.59 5.68
C PHE A 190 21.65 -10.96 5.62
N HIS A 191 22.01 -12.14 6.12
CA HIS A 191 23.39 -12.61 6.05
C HIS A 191 23.89 -12.71 4.61
N VAL A 192 23.15 -13.38 3.72
CA VAL A 192 23.52 -13.51 2.30
C VAL A 192 23.67 -12.15 1.63
N LEU A 193 22.75 -11.21 1.88
CA LEU A 193 22.82 -9.86 1.31
C LEU A 193 23.99 -9.04 1.88
N ALA A 194 24.32 -9.23 3.16
CA ALA A 194 25.49 -8.60 3.77
C ALA A 194 26.79 -9.13 3.15
N GLU A 195 26.90 -10.44 2.91
CA GLU A 195 28.09 -11.04 2.29
C GLU A 195 28.24 -10.69 0.82
N SER A 196 27.17 -10.88 0.04
CA SER A 196 27.22 -10.77 -1.43
C SER A 196 27.12 -9.34 -1.95
N ARG A 197 26.50 -8.43 -1.19
CA ARG A 197 26.15 -7.07 -1.65
C ARG A 197 26.52 -5.95 -0.67
N GLY A 198 27.18 -6.28 0.45
CA GLY A 198 27.53 -5.29 1.47
C GLY A 198 26.30 -4.61 2.09
N CYS A 199 25.15 -5.29 2.10
CA CYS A 199 23.92 -4.76 2.67
C CYS A 199 23.99 -4.77 4.20
N LEU A 200 24.01 -3.60 4.84
CA LEU A 200 24.15 -3.49 6.29
C LEU A 200 22.87 -3.02 6.99
N LEU A 201 21.82 -2.65 6.26
CA LEU A 201 20.56 -2.18 6.82
C LEU A 201 19.37 -2.98 6.29
N GLN A 202 18.51 -3.45 7.20
CA GLN A 202 17.18 -3.97 6.86
C GLN A 202 16.12 -2.95 7.27
N LEU A 203 15.27 -2.60 6.31
CA LEU A 203 14.11 -1.74 6.48
C LEU A 203 12.85 -2.61 6.63
N GLY A 204 11.82 -2.12 7.33
CA GLY A 204 10.55 -2.84 7.46
C GLY A 204 9.43 -2.04 8.10
N GLY A 205 8.24 -2.63 8.17
CA GLY A 205 7.17 -2.18 9.05
C GLY A 205 7.46 -2.57 10.50
N SER A 206 6.79 -1.94 11.47
CA SER A 206 6.99 -2.22 12.90
C SER A 206 6.60 -3.66 13.29
N ASP A 207 5.76 -4.31 12.49
CA ASP A 207 5.41 -5.73 12.59
C ASP A 207 6.56 -6.68 12.21
N GLN A 208 7.62 -6.19 11.58
CA GLN A 208 8.79 -6.98 11.18
C GLN A 208 9.96 -6.88 12.17
N TRP A 209 9.82 -6.11 13.26
CA TRP A 209 10.92 -5.83 14.20
C TRP A 209 11.59 -7.09 14.74
N GLY A 210 10.82 -8.10 15.15
CA GLY A 210 11.35 -9.35 15.69
C GLY A 210 12.25 -10.08 14.69
N ASN A 211 11.83 -10.18 13.43
CA ASN A 211 12.60 -10.86 12.39
C ASN A 211 13.85 -10.06 11.99
N ILE A 212 13.74 -8.73 11.92
CA ILE A 212 14.86 -7.83 11.64
C ILE A 212 15.95 -7.97 12.70
N VAL A 213 15.58 -7.92 13.98
CA VAL A 213 16.53 -8.07 15.10
C VAL A 213 17.19 -9.45 15.05
N SER A 214 16.44 -10.51 14.78
CA SER A 214 17.01 -11.85 14.61
C SER A 214 18.07 -11.90 13.50
N GLY A 215 17.84 -11.22 12.37
CA GLY A 215 18.84 -11.08 11.31
C GLY A 215 20.10 -10.32 11.76
N VAL A 216 19.92 -9.20 12.46
CA VAL A 216 21.04 -8.41 13.00
C VAL A 216 21.91 -9.24 13.95
N GLU A 217 21.27 -9.96 14.86
CA GLU A 217 21.98 -10.79 15.83
C GLU A 217 22.63 -12.01 15.21
N PHE A 218 21.96 -12.62 14.23
CA PHE A 218 22.52 -13.73 13.46
C PHE A 218 23.80 -13.30 12.74
N GLY A 219 23.77 -12.16 12.03
CA GLY A 219 24.96 -11.62 11.34
C GLY A 219 26.13 -11.35 12.29
N ARG A 220 25.85 -10.89 13.51
CA ARG A 220 26.87 -10.72 14.56
C ARG A 220 27.45 -12.06 15.02
N ARG A 221 26.63 -13.10 15.19
CA ARG A 221 27.06 -14.43 15.67
C ARG A 221 27.87 -15.21 14.64
N ILE A 222 27.45 -15.20 13.38
CA ILE A 222 28.06 -16.02 12.34
C ILE A 222 29.31 -15.37 11.72
N GLY A 223 29.35 -14.05 11.64
CA GLY A 223 30.43 -13.34 10.93
C GLY A 223 30.93 -12.06 11.60
N GLY A 224 30.53 -11.78 12.84
CA GLY A 224 30.95 -10.57 13.57
C GLY A 224 30.50 -9.26 12.91
N ARG A 225 29.53 -9.30 11.98
CA ARG A 225 29.11 -8.13 11.20
C ARG A 225 28.24 -7.21 12.05
N THR A 226 28.47 -5.91 11.89
CA THR A 226 27.57 -4.87 12.43
C THR A 226 26.48 -4.63 11.40
N LEU A 227 25.27 -5.09 11.72
CA LEU A 227 24.07 -4.93 10.90
C LEU A 227 23.07 -4.03 11.64
N PHE A 228 22.24 -3.34 10.88
CA PHE A 228 21.25 -2.39 11.38
C PHE A 228 19.83 -2.80 10.99
N GLY A 229 18.89 -2.52 11.89
CA GLY A 229 17.46 -2.61 11.62
C GLY A 229 16.79 -1.25 11.80
N LEU A 230 15.87 -0.90 10.89
CA LEU A 230 15.04 0.29 11.01
C LEU A 230 13.60 -0.01 10.58
N THR A 231 12.64 0.28 11.45
CA THR A 231 11.22 0.09 11.14
C THR A 231 10.46 1.40 11.09
N ALA A 232 9.40 1.39 10.29
CA ALA A 232 8.41 2.44 10.23
C ALA A 232 7.10 2.03 10.92
N PRO A 233 6.31 3.00 11.42
CA PRO A 233 5.08 2.68 12.13
C PRO A 233 4.08 2.00 11.19
N LEU A 234 3.27 1.09 11.74
CA LEU A 234 2.15 0.52 11.00
C LEU A 234 1.23 1.61 10.46
N LEU A 235 0.80 1.43 9.21
CA LEU A 235 -0.07 2.40 8.56
C LEU A 235 -1.52 2.25 9.05
N THR A 236 -1.90 3.10 10.00
CA THR A 236 -3.26 3.25 10.52
C THR A 236 -3.86 4.58 10.08
N THR A 237 -5.18 4.69 9.98
CA THR A 237 -5.91 5.96 9.90
C THR A 237 -6.09 6.55 11.30
N SER A 238 -6.51 7.82 11.39
CA SER A 238 -6.87 8.47 12.65
C SER A 238 -8.02 7.77 13.40
N SER A 239 -8.86 7.01 12.69
CA SER A 239 -9.88 6.13 13.27
C SER A 239 -9.34 4.78 13.80
N GLY A 240 -8.05 4.51 13.67
CA GLY A 240 -7.41 3.25 14.07
C GLY A 240 -7.54 2.11 13.05
N ALA A 241 -8.18 2.33 11.90
CA ALA A 241 -8.31 1.32 10.86
C ALA A 241 -6.97 1.11 10.13
N LYS A 242 -6.61 -0.15 9.83
CA LYS A 242 -5.44 -0.44 9.00
C LYS A 242 -5.69 0.03 7.56
N MET A 243 -4.78 0.85 7.03
CA MET A 243 -4.82 1.27 5.63
C MET A 243 -4.53 0.09 4.70
N GLY A 244 -5.33 -0.06 3.65
CA GLY A 244 -5.21 -1.15 2.68
C GLY A 244 -6.29 -2.23 2.76
N LYS A 245 -7.22 -2.14 3.72
CA LYS A 245 -8.51 -2.83 3.66
C LYS A 245 -9.62 -1.78 3.61
N SER A 246 -10.07 -1.43 2.42
CA SER A 246 -11.31 -0.67 2.24
C SER A 246 -12.52 -1.58 2.47
N VAL A 247 -13.71 -1.00 2.62
CA VAL A 247 -14.98 -1.76 2.66
C VAL A 247 -15.14 -2.65 1.41
N SER A 248 -14.57 -2.23 0.27
CA SER A 248 -14.56 -2.94 -1.01
C SER A 248 -13.35 -3.86 -1.23
N GLY A 249 -12.48 -4.05 -0.23
CA GLY A 249 -11.28 -4.89 -0.34
C GLY A 249 -9.97 -4.10 -0.42
N ALA A 250 -8.92 -4.74 -0.95
CA ALA A 250 -7.59 -4.13 -0.98
C ALA A 250 -7.46 -3.03 -2.03
N VAL A 251 -6.72 -1.96 -1.70
CA VAL A 251 -6.42 -0.87 -2.64
C VAL A 251 -5.10 -1.22 -3.35
N TRP A 252 -5.21 -1.84 -4.52
CA TRP A 252 -4.09 -2.36 -5.29
C TRP A 252 -3.30 -1.25 -6.01
N LEU A 253 -2.00 -1.50 -6.26
CA LEU A 253 -1.10 -0.57 -6.94
C LEU A 253 -1.01 -0.81 -8.46
N ASN A 254 -1.29 -2.03 -8.93
CA ASN A 254 -1.36 -2.31 -10.37
C ASN A 254 -2.73 -1.90 -10.94
N ALA A 255 -2.72 -1.17 -12.06
CA ALA A 255 -3.93 -0.68 -12.72
C ALA A 255 -4.89 -1.79 -13.18
N ASP A 256 -4.38 -2.99 -13.46
CA ASP A 256 -5.18 -4.18 -13.84
C ASP A 256 -6.07 -4.69 -12.70
N ARG A 257 -5.78 -4.29 -11.45
CA ARG A 257 -6.50 -4.72 -10.23
C ARG A 257 -7.37 -3.63 -9.63
N LEU A 258 -6.97 -2.37 -9.79
CA LEU A 258 -7.70 -1.20 -9.34
C LEU A 258 -7.40 -0.07 -10.32
N SER A 259 -8.43 0.53 -10.91
CA SER A 259 -8.21 1.58 -11.91
C SER A 259 -7.49 2.78 -11.31
N PRO A 260 -6.68 3.53 -12.09
CA PRO A 260 -6.04 4.76 -11.60
C PRO A 260 -7.02 5.78 -11.04
N TYR A 261 -8.25 5.84 -11.60
CA TYR A 261 -9.31 6.68 -11.07
C TYR A 261 -9.77 6.24 -9.67
N GLU A 262 -10.03 4.95 -9.45
CA GLU A 262 -10.41 4.44 -8.13
C GLU A 262 -9.27 4.59 -7.11
N PHE A 263 -8.02 4.38 -7.54
CA PHE A 263 -6.84 4.65 -6.72
C PHE A 263 -6.77 6.12 -6.31
N TRP A 264 -6.92 7.04 -7.27
CA TRP A 264 -6.96 8.48 -7.01
C TRP A 264 -8.11 8.84 -6.07
N GLN A 265 -9.31 8.29 -6.29
CA GLN A 265 -10.48 8.51 -5.43
C GLN A 265 -10.24 8.03 -4.00
N PHE A 266 -9.56 6.91 -3.80
CA PHE A 266 -9.19 6.44 -2.47
C PHE A 266 -8.41 7.51 -1.70
N TRP A 267 -7.37 8.09 -2.33
CA TRP A 267 -6.57 9.15 -1.71
C TRP A 267 -7.32 10.47 -1.57
N ARG A 268 -8.15 10.83 -2.55
CA ARG A 268 -9.00 12.02 -2.50
C ARG A 268 -9.99 11.97 -1.33
N ASN A 269 -10.41 10.77 -0.92
CA ASN A 269 -11.32 10.53 0.18
C ASN A 269 -10.63 10.35 1.55
N THR A 270 -9.31 10.62 1.64
CA THR A 270 -8.58 10.65 2.91
C THR A 270 -9.27 11.56 3.92
N GLY A 271 -9.36 11.13 5.17
CA GLY A 271 -9.91 11.93 6.26
C GLY A 271 -9.00 13.13 6.59
N ASP A 272 -9.60 14.26 6.93
CA ASP A 272 -8.92 15.55 7.13
C ASP A 272 -7.69 15.45 8.06
N ALA A 273 -7.83 14.71 9.17
CA ALA A 273 -6.78 14.51 10.16
C ALA A 273 -5.57 13.71 9.63
N ASP A 274 -5.72 12.96 8.53
CA ASP A 274 -4.67 12.10 7.98
C ASP A 274 -3.96 12.73 6.78
N VAL A 275 -4.51 13.78 6.16
CA VAL A 275 -4.00 14.37 4.91
C VAL A 275 -2.54 14.81 5.05
N GLY A 276 -2.23 15.60 6.09
CA GLY A 276 -0.87 16.09 6.35
C GLY A 276 0.14 14.97 6.50
N ARG A 277 -0.18 14.00 7.36
CA ARG A 277 0.65 12.81 7.58
C ARG A 277 0.86 12.01 6.30
N PHE A 278 -0.19 11.83 5.49
CA PHE A 278 -0.07 11.08 4.23
C PHE A 278 0.70 11.86 3.15
N LEU A 279 0.62 13.19 3.13
CA LEU A 279 1.49 14.03 2.30
C LEU A 279 2.97 13.81 2.65
N ARG A 280 3.30 13.76 3.95
CA ARG A 280 4.68 13.49 4.42
C ARG A 280 5.17 12.09 4.02
N LEU A 281 4.32 11.07 4.18
CA LEU A 281 4.70 9.67 3.99
C LEU A 281 4.71 9.24 2.52
N PHE A 282 3.79 9.73 1.69
CA PHE A 282 3.54 9.14 0.36
C PHE A 282 3.80 10.07 -0.82
N THR A 283 4.32 11.26 -0.58
CA THR A 283 4.69 12.21 -1.65
C THR A 283 6.13 12.66 -1.53
N GLU A 284 6.66 13.19 -2.62
CA GLU A 284 7.98 13.83 -2.65
C GLU A 284 7.92 15.36 -2.52
N LEU A 285 6.78 15.89 -2.09
CA LEU A 285 6.62 17.33 -1.95
C LEU A 285 7.64 17.88 -0.93
N PRO A 286 8.18 19.09 -1.17
CA PRO A 286 8.96 19.83 -0.19
C PRO A 286 8.22 19.97 1.16
N LEU A 287 8.96 19.92 2.28
CA LEU A 287 8.36 19.94 3.62
C LEU A 287 7.66 21.27 3.95
N ASP A 288 8.14 22.38 3.39
CA ASP A 288 7.53 23.70 3.47
C ASP A 288 6.18 23.74 2.72
N GLU A 289 6.11 23.12 1.55
CA GLU A 289 4.85 22.98 0.81
C GLU A 289 3.87 22.09 1.58
N ILE A 290 4.34 20.99 2.18
CA ILE A 290 3.50 20.16 3.04
C ILE A 290 2.99 20.96 4.25
N ALA A 291 3.86 21.74 4.91
CA ALA A 291 3.47 22.58 6.04
C ALA A 291 2.39 23.61 5.66
N ARG A 292 2.48 24.19 4.44
CA ARG A 292 1.45 25.07 3.88
C ARG A 292 0.11 24.36 3.67
N LEU A 293 0.13 23.12 3.20
CA LEU A 293 -1.08 22.32 2.98
C LEU A 293 -1.71 21.82 4.29
N GLU A 294 -0.89 21.57 5.31
CA GLU A 294 -1.32 21.09 6.62
C GLU A 294 -2.13 22.09 7.44
N VAL A 295 -1.98 23.39 7.17
CA VAL A 295 -2.74 24.44 7.85
C VAL A 295 -4.11 24.69 7.23
N LEU A 296 -4.39 24.16 6.03
CA LEU A 296 -5.69 24.34 5.36
C LEU A 296 -6.82 23.69 6.16
N ARG A 297 -7.98 24.37 6.23
CA ARG A 297 -9.17 23.94 6.98
C ARG A 297 -10.42 24.08 6.13
N ASP A 298 -11.54 23.60 6.66
CA ASP A 298 -12.87 23.72 6.06
C ASP A 298 -12.92 23.30 4.58
N SER A 299 -13.33 24.20 3.68
CA SER A 299 -13.38 23.91 2.24
C SER A 299 -12.00 23.85 1.60
N GLU A 300 -11.00 24.57 2.13
CA GLU A 300 -9.66 24.68 1.55
C GLU A 300 -8.87 23.37 1.66
N ILE A 301 -9.15 22.53 2.66
CA ILE A 301 -8.49 21.22 2.81
C ILE A 301 -8.74 20.29 1.61
N ASN A 302 -9.79 20.54 0.83
CA ASN A 302 -10.02 19.81 -0.42
C ASN A 302 -8.87 19.96 -1.41
N GLU A 303 -8.15 21.08 -1.37
CA GLU A 303 -6.97 21.28 -2.21
C GLU A 303 -5.83 20.36 -1.78
N ALA A 304 -5.54 20.28 -0.48
CA ALA A 304 -4.53 19.35 0.05
C ALA A 304 -4.87 17.88 -0.29
N LYS A 305 -6.16 17.51 -0.27
CA LYS A 305 -6.60 16.16 -0.67
C LYS A 305 -6.44 15.88 -2.15
N LYS A 306 -6.71 16.85 -3.02
CA LYS A 306 -6.46 16.74 -4.47
C LYS A 306 -4.97 16.56 -4.73
N ILE A 307 -4.15 17.42 -4.12
CA ILE A 307 -2.68 17.35 -4.26
C ILE A 307 -2.15 15.99 -3.78
N LEU A 308 -2.61 15.49 -2.62
CA LEU A 308 -2.24 14.16 -2.14
C LEU A 308 -2.56 13.07 -3.18
N ALA A 309 -3.80 13.08 -3.69
CA ALA A 309 -4.25 12.11 -4.68
C ALA A 309 -3.47 12.21 -6.00
N ASP A 310 -3.22 13.42 -6.50
CA ASP A 310 -2.44 13.66 -7.72
C ASP A 310 -1.00 13.18 -7.58
N GLN A 311 -0.31 13.54 -6.50
CA GLN A 311 1.09 13.20 -6.28
C GLN A 311 1.31 11.69 -6.19
N ILE A 312 0.49 11.00 -5.41
CA ILE A 312 0.66 9.57 -5.24
C ILE A 312 0.18 8.78 -6.46
N THR A 313 -0.86 9.22 -7.15
CA THR A 313 -1.30 8.62 -8.42
C THR A 313 -0.24 8.82 -9.50
N ARG A 314 0.39 10.01 -9.55
CA ARG A 314 1.52 10.28 -10.46
C ARG A 314 2.67 9.33 -10.19
N LEU A 315 2.99 9.09 -8.93
CA LEU A 315 4.07 8.18 -8.54
C LEU A 315 3.74 6.73 -8.89
N CYS A 316 2.51 6.28 -8.65
CA CYS A 316 2.11 4.88 -8.84
C CYS A 316 1.76 4.54 -10.29
N HIS A 317 1.12 5.45 -11.02
CA HIS A 317 0.53 5.20 -12.34
C HIS A 317 1.06 6.12 -13.44
N GLY A 318 1.91 7.10 -13.11
CA GLY A 318 2.44 8.07 -14.06
C GLY A 318 1.63 9.36 -14.15
N ALA A 319 2.24 10.39 -14.75
CA ALA A 319 1.69 11.74 -14.82
C ALA A 319 0.35 11.79 -15.55
N ASP A 320 0.23 11.12 -16.70
CA ASP A 320 -0.97 11.17 -17.54
C ASP A 320 -2.17 10.54 -16.84
N ALA A 321 -1.96 9.40 -16.17
CA ALA A 321 -3.01 8.73 -15.41
C ALA A 321 -3.51 9.59 -14.24
N ALA A 322 -2.62 10.33 -13.57
CA ALA A 322 -3.01 11.26 -12.51
C ALA A 322 -3.86 12.43 -13.05
N VAL A 323 -3.44 13.03 -14.16
CA VAL A 323 -4.20 14.11 -14.81
C VAL A 323 -5.57 13.62 -15.25
N GLN A 324 -5.64 12.45 -15.90
CA GLN A 324 -6.90 11.85 -16.33
C GLN A 324 -7.84 11.54 -15.16
N ALA A 325 -7.33 10.97 -14.07
CA ALA A 325 -8.12 10.68 -12.89
C ALA A 325 -8.67 11.96 -12.22
N SER A 326 -7.84 13.00 -12.11
CA SER A 326 -8.20 14.29 -11.55
C SER A 326 -9.28 15.00 -12.40
N GLU A 327 -9.09 15.05 -13.72
CA GLU A 327 -10.06 15.63 -14.65
C GLU A 327 -11.38 14.86 -14.67
N THR A 328 -11.32 13.52 -14.61
CA THR A 328 -12.52 12.67 -14.50
C THR A 328 -13.28 13.02 -13.22
N SER A 329 -12.60 13.15 -12.08
CA SER A 329 -13.25 13.58 -10.84
C SER A 329 -13.83 15.00 -10.94
N ARG A 330 -13.15 15.94 -11.61
CA ARG A 330 -13.65 17.30 -11.79
C ARG A 330 -14.95 17.31 -12.60
N ARG A 331 -14.99 16.62 -13.75
CA ARG A 331 -16.19 16.53 -14.61
C ARG A 331 -17.38 15.91 -13.88
N ILE A 332 -17.14 14.87 -13.08
CA ILE A 332 -18.19 14.22 -12.29
C ILE A 332 -18.79 15.16 -11.25
N PHE A 333 -17.96 15.95 -10.56
CA PHE A 333 -18.40 16.82 -9.47
C PHE A 333 -18.90 18.20 -9.91
N GLU A 334 -18.29 18.81 -10.93
CA GLU A 334 -18.57 20.19 -11.35
C GLU A 334 -19.50 20.27 -12.55
N ALA A 335 -19.39 19.36 -13.53
CA ALA A 335 -20.15 19.45 -14.77
C ALA A 335 -21.45 18.63 -14.76
N GLY A 336 -21.62 17.73 -13.80
CA GLY A 336 -22.72 16.75 -13.87
C GLY A 336 -22.69 15.93 -15.16
N GLU A 337 -21.53 15.85 -15.83
CA GLU A 337 -21.34 15.02 -17.02
C GLU A 337 -21.11 13.56 -16.60
N VAL A 338 -21.62 12.65 -17.42
CA VAL A 338 -21.48 11.21 -17.27
C VAL A 338 -20.06 10.81 -17.69
N PRO A 339 -19.19 10.31 -16.79
CA PRO A 339 -17.87 9.85 -17.18
C PRO A 339 -17.98 8.51 -17.92
N ALA A 340 -17.08 8.27 -18.87
CA ALA A 340 -16.86 6.94 -19.41
C ALA A 340 -16.36 6.02 -18.27
N GLY A 341 -17.12 4.97 -17.95
CA GLY A 341 -16.76 3.98 -16.92
C GLY A 341 -17.65 3.93 -15.66
N LEU A 342 -18.75 4.69 -15.59
CA LEU A 342 -19.77 4.41 -14.57
C LEU A 342 -20.34 2.99 -14.75
N PRO A 343 -20.69 2.29 -13.65
CA PRO A 343 -21.42 1.04 -13.74
C PRO A 343 -22.64 1.25 -14.63
N THR A 344 -22.66 0.53 -15.74
CA THR A 344 -23.72 0.64 -16.75
C THR A 344 -24.53 -0.64 -16.70
N VAL A 345 -25.83 -0.50 -16.45
CA VAL A 345 -26.76 -1.60 -16.44
C VAL A 345 -27.55 -1.57 -17.74
N ARG A 346 -27.47 -2.66 -18.50
CA ARG A 346 -28.22 -2.85 -19.74
C ARG A 346 -29.65 -3.23 -19.40
N LEU A 347 -30.61 -2.46 -19.88
CA LEU A 347 -32.02 -2.73 -19.75
C LEU A 347 -32.53 -3.41 -21.04
N PRO A 348 -33.28 -4.53 -20.95
CA PRO A 348 -33.86 -5.18 -22.13
C PRO A 348 -34.78 -4.24 -22.92
N ASP A 349 -34.74 -4.32 -24.26
CA ASP A 349 -35.59 -3.57 -25.21
C ASP A 349 -37.11 -3.67 -24.93
N SER A 350 -37.56 -4.72 -24.24
CA SER A 350 -38.95 -4.86 -23.77
C SER A 350 -39.37 -3.84 -22.71
N LEU A 351 -38.47 -2.95 -22.30
CA LEU A 351 -38.69 -1.84 -21.36
C LEU A 351 -38.80 -0.47 -22.04
N ARG A 352 -38.89 -0.42 -23.39
CA ARG A 352 -39.19 0.81 -24.13
C ARG A 352 -40.64 1.23 -23.88
N GLY A 353 -40.80 2.41 -23.26
CA GLY A 353 -42.08 2.95 -22.84
C GLY A 353 -42.43 2.51 -21.41
N ASP A 354 -42.50 3.48 -20.51
CA ASP A 354 -43.17 3.38 -19.21
C ASP A 354 -42.51 2.50 -18.14
N PHE A 355 -41.18 2.48 -18.04
CA PHE A 355 -40.50 1.71 -17.00
C PHE A 355 -40.51 2.42 -15.64
N PRO A 356 -41.07 1.83 -14.58
CA PRO A 356 -41.14 2.50 -13.28
C PRO A 356 -39.75 2.83 -12.71
N LEU A 357 -39.52 4.08 -12.30
CA LEU A 357 -38.25 4.52 -11.72
C LEU A 357 -37.84 3.67 -10.50
N VAL A 358 -38.83 3.27 -9.69
CA VAL A 358 -38.65 2.37 -8.54
C VAL A 358 -38.01 1.05 -8.95
N ASP A 359 -38.43 0.48 -10.08
CA ASP A 359 -37.94 -0.80 -10.58
C ASP A 359 -36.55 -0.63 -11.20
N ALA A 360 -36.32 0.48 -11.90
CA ALA A 360 -35.00 0.87 -12.40
C ALA A 360 -33.97 1.02 -11.29
N MET A 361 -34.33 1.61 -10.16
CA MET A 361 -33.43 1.75 -9.00
C MET A 361 -33.05 0.40 -8.37
N VAL A 362 -33.95 -0.58 -8.39
CA VAL A 362 -33.67 -1.93 -7.87
C VAL A 362 -32.81 -2.72 -8.84
N VAL A 363 -33.14 -2.69 -10.14
CA VAL A 363 -32.36 -3.35 -11.19
C VAL A 363 -30.94 -2.77 -11.28
N ALA A 364 -30.82 -1.46 -11.10
CA ALA A 364 -29.53 -0.77 -11.01
C ALA A 364 -28.74 -1.12 -9.74
N GLY A 365 -29.33 -1.75 -8.73
CA GLY A 365 -28.68 -1.98 -7.43
C GLY A 365 -28.52 -0.71 -6.58
N LEU A 366 -29.23 0.38 -6.93
CA LEU A 366 -29.28 1.62 -6.13
C LEU A 366 -30.19 1.48 -4.90
N ALA A 367 -31.12 0.52 -4.90
CA ALA A 367 -31.96 0.16 -3.75
C ALA A 367 -32.06 -1.36 -3.64
N LYS A 368 -32.11 -1.89 -2.41
CA LYS A 368 -32.24 -3.33 -2.13
C LYS A 368 -33.67 -3.84 -2.29
N SER A 369 -34.66 -2.94 -2.30
CA SER A 369 -36.08 -3.27 -2.47
C SER A 369 -36.88 -2.10 -3.04
N LYS A 370 -38.06 -2.37 -3.59
CA LYS A 370 -38.99 -1.33 -4.10
C LYS A 370 -39.42 -0.36 -2.99
N SER A 371 -39.59 -0.85 -1.77
CA SER A 371 -39.94 -0.01 -0.60
C SER A 371 -38.81 0.94 -0.21
N GLU A 372 -37.55 0.49 -0.32
CA GLU A 372 -36.38 1.37 -0.11
C GLU A 372 -36.28 2.43 -1.21
N ALA A 373 -36.51 2.06 -2.47
CA ALA A 373 -36.49 2.99 -3.59
C ALA A 373 -37.54 4.11 -3.41
N ARG A 374 -38.79 3.78 -3.08
CA ARG A 374 -39.85 4.78 -2.79
C ARG A 374 -39.44 5.74 -1.67
N ARG A 375 -38.91 5.22 -0.56
CA ARG A 375 -38.42 6.05 0.55
C ARG A 375 -37.30 7.01 0.12
N LEU A 376 -36.41 6.59 -0.78
CA LEU A 376 -35.33 7.44 -1.29
C LEU A 376 -35.87 8.53 -2.22
N ILE A 377 -36.87 8.22 -3.04
CA ILE A 377 -37.56 9.18 -3.93
C ILE A 377 -38.32 10.21 -3.09
N GLY A 378 -39.19 9.77 -2.17
CA GLY A 378 -39.95 10.64 -1.28
C GLY A 378 -39.06 11.48 -0.34
N GLY A 379 -37.85 10.98 -0.04
CA GLY A 379 -36.82 11.72 0.71
C GLY A 379 -36.03 12.75 -0.12
N GLY A 380 -36.36 12.95 -1.40
CA GLY A 380 -35.69 13.90 -2.29
C GLY A 380 -34.23 13.54 -2.62
N GLY A 381 -33.83 12.30 -2.35
CA GLY A 381 -32.46 11.84 -2.51
C GLY A 381 -32.12 11.36 -3.92
N VAL A 382 -33.11 11.28 -4.81
CA VAL A 382 -32.98 10.68 -6.14
C VAL A 382 -32.95 11.75 -7.22
N ARG A 383 -32.04 11.57 -8.20
CA ARG A 383 -31.96 12.41 -9.38
C ARG A 383 -31.93 11.57 -10.66
N VAL A 384 -32.68 12.00 -11.66
CA VAL A 384 -32.66 11.47 -13.04
C VAL A 384 -32.04 12.54 -13.93
N ASN A 385 -30.96 12.22 -14.65
CA ASN A 385 -30.19 13.17 -15.47
C ASN A 385 -29.78 14.47 -14.76
N GLY A 386 -29.62 14.41 -13.43
CA GLY A 386 -29.26 15.56 -12.59
C GLY A 386 -30.44 16.35 -12.03
N GLY A 387 -31.65 16.18 -12.58
CA GLY A 387 -32.89 16.74 -12.05
C GLY A 387 -33.40 15.95 -10.84
N SER A 388 -33.80 16.64 -9.77
CA SER A 388 -34.38 15.99 -8.58
C SER A 388 -35.76 15.41 -8.88
N VAL A 389 -36.03 14.21 -8.38
CA VAL A 389 -37.32 13.51 -8.55
C VAL A 389 -37.93 13.23 -7.19
N SER A 390 -39.22 13.55 -7.05
CA SER A 390 -40.03 13.28 -5.86
C SER A 390 -41.28 12.44 -6.14
N ASP A 391 -41.58 12.16 -7.41
CA ASP A 391 -42.74 11.35 -7.80
C ASP A 391 -42.38 9.86 -7.79
N GLU A 392 -43.00 9.10 -6.88
CA GLU A 392 -42.82 7.66 -6.75
C GLU A 392 -43.48 6.87 -7.89
N ALA A 393 -44.42 7.48 -8.62
CA ALA A 393 -45.07 6.90 -9.78
C ALA A 393 -44.36 7.25 -11.10
N MET A 394 -43.24 7.99 -11.04
CA MET A 394 -42.48 8.37 -12.23
C MET A 394 -42.10 7.14 -13.04
N GLN A 395 -42.33 7.26 -14.35
CA GLN A 395 -41.87 6.30 -15.34
C GLN A 395 -40.76 6.92 -16.18
N LEU A 396 -39.75 6.12 -16.48
CA LEU A 396 -38.66 6.45 -17.38
C LEU A 396 -39.09 6.15 -18.82
N GLY A 397 -38.93 7.13 -19.69
CA GLY A 397 -39.27 7.02 -21.10
C GLY A 397 -38.14 7.45 -22.03
N ASP A 398 -38.39 7.40 -23.34
CA ASP A 398 -37.39 7.75 -24.37
C ASP A 398 -36.89 9.19 -24.25
N PHE A 399 -37.71 10.09 -23.71
CA PHE A 399 -37.35 11.50 -23.48
C PHE A 399 -36.30 11.66 -22.37
N ASP A 400 -36.13 10.67 -21.50
CA ASP A 400 -35.09 10.66 -20.46
C ASP A 400 -33.75 10.13 -21.00
N VAL A 401 -33.71 9.60 -22.22
CA VAL A 401 -32.46 9.08 -22.81
C VAL A 401 -31.62 10.24 -23.33
N GLN A 402 -30.46 10.45 -22.72
CA GLN A 402 -29.46 11.44 -23.12
C GLN A 402 -28.16 10.71 -23.50
N ASP A 403 -27.65 10.97 -24.71
CA ASP A 403 -26.46 10.31 -25.25
C ASP A 403 -26.51 8.77 -25.20
N GLY A 404 -27.71 8.20 -25.38
CA GLY A 404 -27.94 6.76 -25.39
C GLY A 404 -28.03 6.09 -24.01
N VAL A 405 -28.08 6.87 -22.92
CA VAL A 405 -28.22 6.37 -21.55
C VAL A 405 -29.16 7.24 -20.69
N ILE A 406 -29.59 6.73 -19.54
CA ILE A 406 -30.29 7.48 -18.48
C ILE A 406 -29.42 7.48 -17.23
N ARG A 407 -29.13 8.64 -16.64
CA ARG A 407 -28.33 8.72 -15.40
C ARG A 407 -29.22 8.69 -14.18
N LEU A 408 -29.06 7.67 -13.34
CA LEU A 408 -29.64 7.63 -12.00
C LEU A 408 -28.61 7.97 -10.93
N SER A 409 -28.98 8.86 -10.01
CA SER A 409 -28.16 9.23 -8.86
C SER A 409 -28.96 9.13 -7.57
N VAL A 410 -28.32 8.61 -6.51
CA VAL A 410 -28.87 8.68 -5.16
C VAL A 410 -27.86 9.31 -4.21
N GLY A 411 -28.24 10.46 -3.66
CA GLY A 411 -27.34 11.31 -2.89
C GLY A 411 -26.16 11.81 -3.73
N LYS A 412 -25.04 12.13 -3.07
CA LYS A 412 -23.86 12.73 -3.71
C LYS A 412 -22.81 11.72 -4.20
N LYS A 413 -23.01 10.41 -3.98
CA LYS A 413 -21.95 9.40 -4.15
C LYS A 413 -22.34 8.18 -4.99
N ARG A 414 -23.64 7.90 -5.18
CA ARG A 414 -24.10 6.69 -5.87
C ARG A 414 -24.69 7.07 -7.22
N HIS A 415 -23.99 6.75 -8.29
CA HIS A 415 -24.36 7.10 -9.67
C HIS A 415 -24.26 5.86 -10.54
N ILE A 416 -25.27 5.62 -11.38
CA ILE A 416 -25.34 4.49 -12.32
C ILE A 416 -25.94 4.96 -13.64
N LEU A 417 -25.48 4.36 -14.74
CA LEU A 417 -26.04 4.56 -16.07
C LEU A 417 -26.95 3.40 -16.42
N LEU A 418 -28.12 3.72 -16.95
CA LEU A 418 -29.01 2.77 -17.58
C LEU A 418 -28.85 2.91 -19.08
N GLN A 419 -28.49 1.82 -19.74
CA GLN A 419 -28.41 1.77 -21.20
C GLN A 419 -29.61 0.97 -21.72
N PRO A 420 -30.57 1.59 -22.42
CA PRO A 420 -31.57 0.87 -23.19
C PRO A 420 -30.84 0.08 -24.29
N VAL A 421 -31.11 -1.23 -24.43
CA VAL A 421 -30.44 -2.11 -25.40
C VAL A 421 -31.42 -2.80 -26.31
#